data_AF-A0A931DLK0-F1
#
_entry.id   AF-A0A931DLK0-F1
#
_cell.length_a   1.000
_cell.length_b   1.000
_cell.length_c   1.000
_cell.angle_alpha   90.00
_cell.angle_beta   90.00
_cell.angle_gamma   90.00
#
_symmetry.space_group_name_H-M   'P 1'
#
loop_
_entity.id
_entity.type
_entity.pdbx_description
1 polymer ?
#
loop_
_entity_poly.entity_id
_entity_poly.type
_entity_poly.pdbx_seq_one_letter_code
_entity_poly.pdbx_strand_id
1 'polypeptide(L)'
;MFPDWIIDVLFWIAVVFLVGVYVSWRATRLDRLHVRVETARAALDAALVRRAAVALELAASRQLDPATSLVLATAAHEARTADSDAREFAESDLSRALRAVVDQPDFTDTLKAKGDGQPVLDEMATASAKVVYARRFYNDAVSQARIARRKMLIRVLPLAGRAPLPGFFEIDDDPPVALRG
;
A
#
# COMPACT_ATOMS: atom_id res chain seq x y z
N MET A 1 65.26 9.51 5.77
CA MET A 1 64.25 9.64 6.83
C MET A 1 63.07 10.35 6.20
N PHE A 2 62.02 9.62 5.82
CA PHE A 2 60.82 10.27 5.30
C PHE A 2 60.22 11.14 6.41
N PRO A 3 59.78 12.36 6.13
CA PRO A 3 59.17 13.20 7.15
C PRO A 3 57.89 12.58 7.69
N ASP A 4 57.77 12.46 9.01
CA ASP A 4 56.63 11.82 9.68
C ASP A 4 55.28 12.47 9.32
N TRP A 5 55.27 13.77 9.00
CA TRP A 5 54.07 14.50 8.55
C TRP A 5 53.45 13.96 7.26
N ILE A 6 54.24 13.33 6.37
CA ILE A 6 53.72 12.74 5.13
C ILE A 6 52.85 11.52 5.45
N ILE A 7 53.26 10.73 6.45
CA ILE A 7 52.51 9.56 6.89
C ILE A 7 51.19 10.01 7.53
N ASP A 8 51.22 11.06 8.36
CA ASP A 8 50.02 11.63 8.97
C ASP A 8 49.03 12.18 7.92
N VAL A 9 49.52 12.92 6.93
CA VAL A 9 48.68 13.45 5.84
C VAL A 9 48.07 12.32 5.02
N LEU A 10 48.85 11.30 4.64
CA LEU A 10 48.35 10.14 3.91
C LEU A 10 47.32 9.35 4.72
N PHE A 11 47.52 9.21 6.03
CA PHE A 11 46.56 8.57 6.93
C PHE A 11 45.22 9.32 6.92
N TRP A 12 45.24 10.64 7.09
CA TRP A 12 44.00 11.44 7.08
C TRP A 12 43.30 11.42 5.72
N ILE A 13 44.03 11.47 4.61
CA ILE A 13 43.46 11.31 3.26
C ILE A 13 42.77 9.95 3.13
N ALA A 14 43.42 8.87 3.57
CA ALA A 14 42.84 7.52 3.54
C ALA A 14 41.58 7.42 4.42
N VAL A 15 41.59 8.04 5.61
CA VAL A 15 40.43 8.09 6.50
C VAL A 15 39.26 8.83 5.84
N VAL A 16 39.49 10.03 5.28
CA VAL A 16 38.45 10.81 4.60
C VAL A 16 37.89 10.05 3.40
N PHE A 17 38.75 9.41 2.61
CA PHE A 17 38.34 8.57 1.49
C PHE A 17 37.46 7.39 1.94
N LEU A 18 37.87 6.67 2.98
CA LEU A 18 37.12 5.55 3.54
C LEU A 18 35.75 6.00 4.06
N VAL A 19 35.69 7.14 4.75
CA VAL A 19 34.45 7.76 5.23
C VAL A 19 33.56 8.16 4.05
N GLY A 20 34.11 8.76 3.00
CA GLY A 20 33.36 9.11 1.79
C GLY A 20 32.73 7.89 1.11
N VAL A 21 33.50 6.81 0.93
CA VAL A 21 33.00 5.53 0.40
C VAL A 21 31.92 4.95 1.31
N TYR A 22 32.15 4.96 2.62
CA TYR A 22 31.18 4.47 3.61
C TYR A 22 29.86 5.23 3.54
N VAL A 23 29.89 6.57 3.55
CA VAL A 23 28.70 7.42 3.46
C VAL A 23 27.97 7.21 2.13
N SER A 24 28.71 7.11 1.01
CA SER A 24 28.14 6.88 -0.32
C SER A 24 27.40 5.53 -0.41
N TRP A 25 28.03 4.44 0.06
CA TRP A 25 27.39 3.13 0.14
C TRP A 25 26.14 3.14 1.02
N ARG A 26 26.17 3.89 2.12
CA ARG A 26 25.04 4.03 3.07
C ARG A 26 23.88 4.85 2.48
N ALA A 27 24.17 5.97 1.82
CA ALA A 27 23.17 6.79 1.14
C ALA A 27 22.42 5.98 0.08
N THR A 28 23.17 5.25 -0.75
CA THR A 28 22.62 4.40 -1.82
C THR A 28 21.70 3.30 -1.26
N ARG A 29 22.03 2.73 -0.09
CA ARG A 29 21.22 1.70 0.55
C ARG A 29 19.93 2.24 1.17
N LEU A 30 19.95 3.47 1.68
CA LEU A 30 18.78 4.12 2.27
C LEU A 30 17.80 4.59 1.19
N ASP A 31 18.34 5.16 0.11
CA ASP A 31 17.59 5.63 -1.04
C ASP A 31 16.75 4.52 -1.67
N ARG A 32 17.36 3.35 -1.90
CA ARG A 32 16.66 2.15 -2.41
C ARG A 32 15.48 1.72 -1.53
N LEU A 33 15.55 1.92 -0.21
CA LEU A 33 14.45 1.57 0.70
C LEU A 33 13.33 2.62 0.65
N HIS A 34 13.66 3.91 0.56
CA HIS A 34 12.66 4.97 0.38
C HIS A 34 11.92 4.79 -0.93
N VAL A 35 12.65 4.66 -2.05
CA VAL A 35 12.04 4.42 -3.37
C VAL A 35 11.15 3.19 -3.35
N ARG A 36 11.56 2.11 -2.67
CA ARG A 36 10.73 0.90 -2.57
C ARG A 36 9.44 1.11 -1.77
N VAL A 37 9.48 1.88 -0.69
CA VAL A 37 8.27 2.19 0.10
C VAL A 37 7.34 3.13 -0.67
N GLU A 38 7.89 4.15 -1.33
CA GLU A 38 7.11 5.10 -2.15
C GLU A 38 6.44 4.41 -3.33
N THR A 39 7.18 3.56 -4.06
CA THR A 39 6.61 2.77 -5.17
C THR A 39 5.55 1.79 -4.69
N ALA A 40 5.76 1.12 -3.54
CA ALA A 40 4.76 0.24 -2.96
C ALA A 40 3.50 1.01 -2.50
N ARG A 41 3.67 2.23 -1.97
CA ARG A 41 2.55 3.11 -1.60
C ARG A 41 1.76 3.56 -2.82
N ALA A 42 2.42 4.01 -3.87
CA ALA A 42 1.76 4.40 -5.12
C ALA A 42 0.99 3.23 -5.75
N ALA A 43 1.54 2.00 -5.69
CA ALA A 43 0.86 0.81 -6.16
C ALA A 43 -0.40 0.46 -5.33
N LEU A 44 -0.33 0.62 -4.01
CA LEU A 44 -1.48 0.47 -3.12
C LEU A 44 -2.56 1.52 -3.43
N ASP A 45 -2.19 2.79 -3.49
CA ASP A 45 -3.13 3.89 -3.79
C ASP A 45 -3.84 3.66 -5.14
N ALA A 46 -3.10 3.24 -6.17
CA ALA A 46 -3.68 2.91 -7.47
C ALA A 46 -4.65 1.72 -7.41
N ALA A 47 -4.37 0.70 -6.58
CA ALA A 47 -5.27 -0.44 -6.38
C ALA A 47 -6.57 -0.03 -5.67
N LEU A 48 -6.48 0.81 -4.63
CA LEU A 48 -7.64 1.34 -3.89
C LEU A 48 -8.53 2.19 -4.80
N VAL A 49 -7.95 3.13 -5.55
CA VAL A 49 -8.69 3.98 -6.50
C VAL A 49 -9.39 3.14 -7.57
N ARG A 50 -8.73 2.11 -8.12
CA ARG A 50 -9.36 1.20 -9.08
C ARG A 50 -10.52 0.44 -8.45
N ARG A 51 -10.35 -0.08 -7.23
CA ARG A 51 -11.43 -0.79 -6.51
C ARG A 51 -12.63 0.10 -6.27
N ALA A 52 -12.44 1.34 -5.82
CA ALA A 52 -13.52 2.29 -5.63
C ALA A 52 -14.25 2.63 -6.95
N ALA A 53 -13.51 2.75 -8.06
CA ALA A 53 -14.10 2.97 -9.38
C ALA A 53 -14.98 1.79 -9.82
N VAL A 54 -14.48 0.56 -9.69
CA VAL A 54 -15.26 -0.65 -10.05
C VAL A 54 -16.47 -0.83 -9.12
N ALA A 55 -16.36 -0.47 -7.84
CA ALA A 55 -17.50 -0.48 -6.92
C ALA A 55 -18.60 0.54 -7.33
N LEU A 56 -18.21 1.71 -7.85
CA LEU A 56 -19.16 2.69 -8.40
C LEU A 56 -19.80 2.19 -9.70
N GLU A 57 -19.06 1.50 -10.56
CA GLU A 57 -19.61 0.85 -11.76
C GLU A 57 -20.62 -0.26 -11.39
N LEU A 58 -20.30 -1.06 -10.37
CA LEU A 58 -21.23 -2.06 -9.81
C LEU A 58 -22.49 -1.40 -9.22
N ALA A 59 -22.34 -0.28 -8.51
CA ALA A 59 -23.49 0.47 -8.01
C ALA A 59 -24.36 1.05 -9.15
N ALA A 60 -23.76 1.38 -10.30
CA ALA A 60 -24.45 1.91 -11.46
C ALA A 60 -25.07 0.84 -12.39
N SER A 61 -24.73 -0.45 -12.20
CA SER A 61 -25.06 -1.54 -13.13
C SER A 61 -26.55 -1.93 -13.18
N ARG A 62 -27.42 -1.25 -12.41
CA ARG A 62 -28.87 -1.52 -12.24
C ARG A 62 -29.20 -2.96 -11.79
N GLN A 63 -28.20 -3.70 -11.33
CA GLN A 63 -28.38 -5.07 -10.84
C GLN A 63 -28.79 -5.10 -9.37
N LEU A 64 -28.48 -4.03 -8.64
CA LEU A 64 -28.79 -3.80 -7.25
C LEU A 64 -30.13 -3.08 -7.10
N ASP A 65 -30.80 -3.28 -5.97
CA ASP A 65 -31.93 -2.42 -5.62
C ASP A 65 -31.45 -0.98 -5.35
N PRO A 66 -32.33 0.02 -5.45
CA PRO A 66 -31.94 1.42 -5.31
C PRO A 66 -31.30 1.76 -3.96
N ALA A 67 -31.70 1.12 -2.86
CA ALA A 67 -31.15 1.40 -1.54
C ALA A 67 -29.72 0.85 -1.42
N THR A 68 -29.51 -0.41 -1.83
CA THR A 68 -28.19 -1.06 -1.82
C THR A 68 -27.21 -0.37 -2.77
N SER A 69 -27.67 0.04 -3.96
CA SER A 69 -26.86 0.82 -4.91
C SER A 69 -26.33 2.10 -4.29
N LEU A 70 -27.19 2.82 -3.56
CA LEU A 70 -26.86 4.11 -2.95
C LEU A 70 -25.88 3.93 -1.78
N VAL A 71 -26.07 2.91 -0.96
CA VAL A 71 -25.13 2.55 0.13
C VAL A 71 -23.75 2.20 -0.43
N LEU A 72 -23.69 1.34 -1.45
CA LEU A 72 -22.41 0.95 -2.08
C LEU A 72 -21.72 2.15 -2.75
N ALA A 73 -22.47 2.97 -3.48
CA ALA A 73 -21.93 4.16 -4.13
C ALA A 73 -21.37 5.18 -3.12
N THR A 74 -22.07 5.37 -1.99
CA THR A 74 -21.63 6.29 -0.93
C THR A 74 -20.33 5.79 -0.28
N ALA A 75 -20.28 4.52 0.11
CA ALA A 75 -19.09 3.93 0.69
C ALA A 75 -17.89 3.97 -0.28
N ALA A 76 -18.12 3.72 -1.58
CA ALA A 76 -17.08 3.80 -2.60
C ALA A 76 -16.60 5.23 -2.83
N HIS A 77 -17.51 6.21 -2.77
CA HIS A 77 -17.16 7.62 -2.87
C HIS A 77 -16.32 8.08 -1.66
N GLU A 78 -16.75 7.76 -0.45
CA GLU A 78 -16.03 8.06 0.80
C GLU A 78 -14.64 7.42 0.79
N ALA A 79 -14.55 6.14 0.42
CA ALA A 79 -13.28 5.43 0.27
C ALA A 79 -12.36 6.08 -0.76
N ARG A 80 -12.89 6.74 -1.80
CA ARG A 80 -12.11 7.47 -2.82
C ARG A 80 -11.68 8.86 -2.35
N THR A 81 -12.50 9.58 -1.60
CA THR A 81 -12.25 10.98 -1.19
C THR A 81 -11.61 11.14 0.19
N ALA A 82 -11.56 10.08 1.00
CA ALA A 82 -10.93 10.10 2.32
C ALA A 82 -9.49 10.66 2.27
N ASP A 83 -9.04 11.28 3.35
CA ASP A 83 -7.63 11.67 3.52
C ASP A 83 -6.80 10.48 4.02
N SER A 84 -5.50 10.68 4.28
CA SER A 84 -4.62 9.60 4.74
C SER A 84 -5.06 8.96 6.06
N ASP A 85 -5.71 9.74 6.92
CA ASP A 85 -5.99 9.37 8.31
C ASP A 85 -7.34 8.65 8.40
N ALA A 86 -8.32 9.04 7.58
CA ALA A 86 -9.61 8.37 7.48
C ALA A 86 -9.64 7.24 6.44
N ARG A 87 -8.63 7.10 5.56
CA ARG A 87 -8.64 6.11 4.47
C ARG A 87 -8.88 4.69 4.95
N GLU A 88 -8.22 4.28 6.02
CA GLU A 88 -8.32 2.89 6.52
C GLU A 88 -9.76 2.54 6.94
N PHE A 89 -10.43 3.48 7.61
CA PHE A 89 -11.82 3.33 8.01
C PHE A 89 -12.75 3.30 6.79
N ALA A 90 -12.60 4.25 5.87
CA ALA A 90 -13.43 4.33 4.68
C ALA A 90 -13.30 3.10 3.77
N GLU A 91 -12.08 2.57 3.59
CA GLU A 91 -11.85 1.33 2.83
C GLU A 91 -12.43 0.10 3.51
N SER A 92 -12.38 0.04 4.84
CA SER A 92 -12.98 -1.05 5.63
C SER A 92 -14.51 -1.00 5.55
N ASP A 93 -15.10 0.20 5.54
CA ASP A 93 -16.54 0.39 5.36
C ASP A 93 -16.99 0.01 3.95
N LEU A 94 -16.21 0.35 2.92
CA LEU A 94 -16.43 -0.15 1.55
C LEU A 94 -16.39 -1.68 1.48
N SER A 95 -15.42 -2.32 2.14
CA SER A 95 -15.34 -3.78 2.19
C SER A 95 -16.56 -4.41 2.86
N ARG A 96 -17.04 -3.82 3.96
CA ARG A 96 -18.24 -4.29 4.66
C ARG A 96 -19.50 -4.11 3.83
N ALA A 97 -19.65 -2.96 3.17
CA ALA A 97 -20.76 -2.72 2.26
C ALA A 97 -20.75 -3.72 1.12
N LEU A 98 -19.60 -3.93 0.47
CA LEU A 98 -19.44 -4.88 -0.62
C LEU A 98 -19.80 -6.31 -0.20
N ARG A 99 -19.36 -6.76 0.99
CA ARG A 99 -19.74 -8.08 1.53
C ARG A 99 -21.24 -8.19 1.76
N ALA A 100 -21.85 -7.17 2.37
CA ALA A 100 -23.29 -7.16 2.61
C ALA A 100 -24.13 -7.19 1.32
N VAL A 101 -23.57 -6.68 0.21
CA VAL A 101 -24.19 -6.76 -1.12
C VAL A 101 -23.99 -8.15 -1.75
N VAL A 102 -22.73 -8.59 -1.84
CA VAL A 102 -22.34 -9.71 -2.69
C VAL A 102 -22.62 -11.07 -2.04
N ASP A 103 -22.61 -11.17 -0.71
CA ASP A 103 -22.90 -12.42 0.02
C ASP A 103 -24.41 -12.70 0.19
N GLN A 104 -25.27 -11.91 -0.44
CA GLN A 104 -26.72 -12.20 -0.45
C GLN A 104 -26.99 -13.48 -1.27
N PRO A 105 -27.68 -14.49 -0.70
CA PRO A 105 -27.80 -15.83 -1.28
C PRO A 105 -28.44 -15.87 -2.68
N ASP A 106 -29.28 -14.89 -3.03
CA ASP A 106 -29.92 -14.82 -4.34
C ASP A 106 -29.23 -13.86 -5.31
N PHE A 107 -28.26 -13.05 -4.85
CA PHE A 107 -27.69 -11.99 -5.67
C PHE A 107 -26.83 -12.54 -6.81
N THR A 108 -25.91 -13.46 -6.53
CA THR A 108 -25.07 -14.08 -7.56
C THR A 108 -25.88 -14.90 -8.56
N ASP A 109 -26.94 -15.56 -8.10
CA ASP A 109 -27.76 -16.43 -8.94
C ASP A 109 -28.70 -15.61 -9.83
N THR A 110 -29.29 -14.54 -9.31
CA THR A 110 -30.08 -13.59 -10.11
C THR A 110 -29.24 -12.82 -11.13
N LEU A 111 -27.98 -12.52 -10.80
CA LEU A 111 -27.01 -11.92 -11.73
C LEU A 111 -26.65 -12.85 -12.88
N LYS A 112 -26.34 -14.11 -12.58
CA LYS A 112 -26.07 -15.14 -13.60
C LYS A 112 -27.27 -15.33 -14.53
N ALA A 113 -28.49 -15.31 -13.98
CA ALA A 113 -29.71 -15.41 -14.78
C ALA A 113 -29.94 -14.21 -15.72
N LYS A 114 -29.50 -13.00 -15.32
CA LYS A 114 -29.62 -11.78 -16.13
C LYS A 114 -28.49 -11.60 -17.17
N GLY A 115 -27.38 -12.33 -17.04
CA GLY A 115 -26.28 -12.42 -18.03
C GLY A 115 -25.38 -11.19 -18.17
N ASP A 116 -25.82 -10.00 -17.72
CA ASP A 116 -25.14 -8.73 -17.97
C ASP A 116 -24.23 -8.25 -16.81
N GLY A 117 -24.30 -8.89 -15.64
CA GLY A 117 -23.61 -8.45 -14.43
C GLY A 117 -22.38 -9.24 -14.00
N GLN A 118 -22.18 -10.42 -14.56
CA GLN A 118 -21.00 -11.24 -14.29
C GLN A 118 -19.66 -10.54 -14.56
N PRO A 119 -19.45 -9.83 -15.70
CA PRO A 119 -18.15 -9.22 -15.97
C PRO A 119 -17.77 -8.13 -14.96
N VAL A 120 -18.75 -7.37 -14.45
CA VAL A 120 -18.51 -6.33 -13.44
C VAL A 120 -18.15 -6.95 -12.08
N LEU A 121 -18.77 -8.08 -11.72
CA LEU A 121 -18.42 -8.82 -10.50
C LEU A 121 -17.03 -9.43 -10.57
N ASP A 122 -16.66 -10.02 -11.72
CA ASP A 122 -15.33 -10.60 -11.93
C ASP A 122 -14.24 -9.52 -11.86
N GLU A 123 -14.53 -8.34 -12.44
CA GLU A 123 -13.65 -7.18 -12.32
C GLU A 123 -13.55 -6.70 -10.87
N MET A 124 -14.66 -6.67 -10.12
CA MET A 124 -14.67 -6.29 -8.71
C MET A 124 -13.89 -7.27 -7.83
N ALA A 125 -14.00 -8.58 -8.11
CA ALA A 125 -13.21 -9.61 -7.46
C ALA A 125 -11.71 -9.41 -7.74
N THR A 126 -11.35 -9.17 -8.99
CA THR A 126 -9.97 -8.90 -9.41
C THR A 126 -9.40 -7.65 -8.73
N ALA A 127 -10.19 -6.57 -8.68
CA ALA A 127 -9.79 -5.32 -8.03
C ALA A 127 -9.60 -5.51 -6.52
N SER A 128 -10.50 -6.23 -5.86
CA SER A 128 -10.42 -6.54 -4.43
C SER A 128 -9.20 -7.40 -4.10
N ALA A 129 -8.93 -8.44 -4.89
CA ALA A 129 -7.73 -9.27 -4.74
C ALA A 129 -6.45 -8.44 -4.92
N LYS A 130 -6.42 -7.54 -5.90
CA LYS A 130 -5.26 -6.66 -6.14
C LYS A 130 -4.96 -5.75 -4.94
N VAL A 131 -5.97 -5.28 -4.22
CA VAL A 131 -5.79 -4.49 -2.98
C VAL A 131 -5.12 -5.32 -1.89
N VAL A 132 -5.56 -6.57 -1.67
CA VAL A 132 -4.93 -7.49 -0.69
C VAL A 132 -3.44 -7.66 -0.99
N TYR A 133 -3.10 -7.92 -2.26
CA TYR A 133 -1.70 -8.07 -2.68
C TYR A 133 -0.89 -6.78 -2.50
N ALA A 134 -1.45 -5.63 -2.88
CA ALA A 134 -0.77 -4.35 -2.77
C ALA A 134 -0.53 -3.95 -1.31
N ARG A 135 -1.50 -4.16 -0.43
CA ARG A 135 -1.38 -3.91 1.01
C ARG A 135 -0.27 -4.76 1.62
N ARG A 136 -0.24 -6.07 1.30
CA ARG A 136 0.81 -6.97 1.78
C ARG A 136 2.20 -6.51 1.31
N PHE A 137 2.32 -6.18 0.02
CA PHE A 137 3.58 -5.69 -0.54
C PHE A 137 4.06 -4.38 0.11
N TYR A 138 3.14 -3.44 0.35
CA TYR A 138 3.43 -2.21 1.09
C TYR A 138 3.89 -2.50 2.53
N ASN A 139 3.16 -3.33 3.27
CA ASN A 139 3.51 -3.69 4.65
C ASN A 139 4.87 -4.41 4.73
N ASP A 140 5.20 -5.25 3.75
CA ASP A 140 6.52 -5.89 3.64
C ASP A 140 7.62 -4.87 3.38
N ALA A 141 7.39 -3.87 2.51
CA ALA A 141 8.32 -2.78 2.26
C ALA A 141 8.55 -1.92 3.53
N VAL A 142 7.46 -1.59 4.25
CA VAL A 142 7.50 -0.86 5.52
C VAL A 142 8.29 -1.65 6.59
N SER A 143 8.03 -2.95 6.71
CA SER A 143 8.75 -3.83 7.64
C SER A 143 10.26 -3.81 7.35
N GLN A 144 10.65 -3.98 6.09
CA GLN A 144 12.05 -3.94 5.67
C GLN A 144 12.70 -2.57 5.94
N ALA A 145 12.00 -1.47 5.67
CA ALA A 145 12.46 -0.12 5.97
C ALA A 145 12.66 0.10 7.48
N ARG A 146 11.72 -0.36 8.32
CA ARG A 146 11.79 -0.27 9.79
C ARG A 146 12.97 -1.09 10.35
N ILE A 147 13.17 -2.32 9.88
CA ILE A 147 14.30 -3.18 10.29
C ILE A 147 15.63 -2.54 9.90
N ALA A 148 15.73 -2.04 8.67
CA ALA A 148 16.95 -1.38 8.18
C ALA A 148 17.29 -0.12 9.01
N ARG A 149 16.28 0.68 9.38
CA ARG A 149 16.46 1.87 10.21
C ARG A 149 16.90 1.53 11.64
N ARG A 150 16.34 0.48 12.27
CA ARG A 150 16.79 0.01 13.59
C ARG A 150 18.25 -0.43 13.60
N LYS A 151 18.68 -1.22 12.60
CA LYS A 151 20.10 -1.62 12.44
C LYS A 151 21.03 -0.41 12.20
N MET A 152 20.51 0.67 11.63
CA MET A 152 21.23 1.92 11.41
C MET A 152 21.37 2.76 12.69
N LEU A 153 20.31 2.86 13.49
CA LEU A 153 20.30 3.59 14.77
C LEU A 153 21.30 3.03 15.77
N ILE A 154 21.42 1.70 15.86
CA ILE A 154 22.32 1.04 16.81
C ILE A 154 23.80 1.24 16.44
N ARG A 155 24.11 1.44 15.15
CA ARG A 155 25.48 1.20 14.66
C ARG A 155 26.29 2.48 14.41
N VAL A 156 25.68 3.65 14.19
CA VAL A 156 26.49 4.78 13.68
C VAL A 156 25.92 6.19 13.86
N LEU A 157 24.61 6.42 13.83
CA LEU A 157 24.08 7.79 13.69
C LEU A 157 22.96 8.11 14.70
N PRO A 158 23.26 8.83 15.79
CA PRO A 158 22.24 9.60 16.51
C PRO A 158 21.60 10.71 15.65
N LEU A 159 22.07 10.91 14.41
CA LEU A 159 21.58 11.93 13.45
C LEU A 159 20.73 11.37 12.29
N ALA A 160 20.23 10.13 12.37
CA ALA A 160 19.32 9.61 11.35
C ALA A 160 17.93 10.27 11.45
N GLY A 161 17.87 11.53 11.00
CA GLY A 161 16.75 12.37 10.56
C GLY A 161 15.39 12.11 11.18
N ARG A 162 14.75 13.17 11.67
CA ARG A 162 13.37 13.20 12.20
C ARG A 162 12.27 12.73 11.23
N ALA A 163 12.60 12.20 10.04
CA ALA A 163 11.62 11.63 9.13
C ALA A 163 10.78 10.58 9.91
N PRO A 164 9.45 10.68 9.95
CA PRO A 164 8.62 9.72 10.65
C PRO A 164 8.81 8.32 10.04
N LEU A 165 8.71 7.27 10.87
CA LEU A 165 8.73 5.90 10.35
C LEU A 165 7.45 5.67 9.53
N PRO A 166 7.53 5.02 8.36
CA PRO A 166 6.32 4.72 7.59
C PRO A 166 5.38 3.83 8.41
N GLY A 167 4.10 4.16 8.40
CA GLY A 167 3.01 3.42 9.04
C GLY A 167 2.65 2.16 8.25
N PHE A 168 2.24 1.10 8.96
CA PHE A 168 1.55 -0.02 8.32
C PHE A 168 0.18 0.44 7.85
N PHE A 169 -0.34 -0.20 6.80
CA PHE A 169 -1.70 0.02 6.33
C PHE A 169 -2.57 -1.18 6.69
N GLU A 170 -3.60 -0.95 7.49
CA GLU A 170 -4.53 -1.97 7.96
C GLU A 170 -5.95 -1.64 7.54
N ILE A 171 -6.54 -2.53 6.75
CA ILE A 171 -7.93 -2.42 6.30
C ILE A 171 -8.56 -3.80 6.39
N ASP A 172 -9.86 -3.84 6.62
CA ASP A 172 -10.64 -5.04 6.37
C ASP A 172 -10.69 -5.25 4.85
N ASP A 173 -9.96 -6.25 4.34
CA ASP A 173 -9.84 -6.57 2.91
C ASP A 173 -10.31 -7.98 2.59
N ASP A 174 -11.05 -8.63 3.51
CA ASP A 174 -11.55 -9.98 3.29
C ASP A 174 -12.57 -9.99 2.14
N PRO A 175 -12.28 -10.69 1.01
CA PRO A 175 -13.20 -10.73 -0.12
C PRO A 175 -14.52 -11.42 0.29
N PRO A 176 -15.67 -10.97 -0.26
CA PRO A 176 -16.93 -11.67 -0.11
C PRO A 176 -16.79 -13.15 -0.45
N VAL A 177 -17.47 -14.01 0.30
CA VAL A 177 -17.41 -15.47 0.13
C VAL A 177 -17.79 -15.84 -1.31
N ALA A 178 -18.76 -15.13 -1.88
CA ALA A 178 -19.19 -15.30 -3.27
C ALA A 178 -18.13 -14.94 -4.33
N LEU A 179 -17.07 -14.20 -3.96
CA LEU A 179 -15.96 -13.83 -4.85
C LEU A 179 -14.67 -14.63 -4.59
N ARG A 180 -14.69 -15.55 -3.61
CA ARG A 180 -13.58 -16.49 -3.34
C ARG A 180 -13.64 -17.64 -4.34
N GLY A 181 -13.31 -17.38 -5.60
CA GLY A 181 -13.06 -18.41 -6.61
C GLY A 181 -11.81 -19.22 -6.29
#